data_AF-A0A914B0Q6-F1
#
_entry.id   AF-A0A914B0Q6-F1
#
_cell.length_a   1.000
_cell.length_b   1.000
_cell.length_c   1.000
_cell.angle_alpha   90.00
_cell.angle_beta   90.00
_cell.angle_gamma   90.00
#
_symmetry.space_group_name_H-M   'P 1'
#
loop_
_entity.id
_entity.type
_entity.pdbx_description
1 polymer ?
#
loop_
_entity_poly.entity_id
_entity_poly.type
_entity_poly.pdbx_seq_one_letter_code
_entity_poly.pdbx_strand_id
1 'polypeptide(L)'
;MKRFWQKESLGWTGVIVTMLLLDRVFEIVSRAMSKVRGQNKGGTKPQQPVGFLGEVMLKNGRELGEDSTFGTAMVEMGESLRQLSEVKDAFDLNVRQNFLDPLDHLKNKDLK
;
A
#
# COMPACT_ATOMS: atom_id res chain seq x y z
N MET A 1 21.65 -31.30 42.69
CA MET A 1 20.79 -30.10 42.45
C MET A 1 21.23 -29.20 41.29
N LYS A 2 22.49 -29.17 40.83
CA LYS A 2 22.91 -28.31 39.70
C LYS A 2 22.41 -28.72 38.30
N ARG A 3 21.85 -29.93 38.12
CA ARG A 3 21.35 -30.41 36.81
C ARG A 3 19.88 -30.05 36.52
N PHE A 4 19.15 -29.53 37.52
CA PHE A 4 17.73 -29.19 37.37
C PHE A 4 17.57 -27.81 36.72
N TRP A 5 18.39 -26.82 37.12
CA TRP A 5 18.41 -25.47 36.54
C TRP A 5 18.96 -25.39 35.11
N GLN A 6 19.70 -26.39 34.65
CA GLN A 6 20.31 -26.38 33.31
C GLN A 6 19.36 -26.88 32.22
N LYS A 7 18.37 -27.71 32.57
CA LYS A 7 17.38 -28.22 31.61
C LYS A 7 16.26 -27.21 31.34
N GLU A 8 15.96 -26.36 32.32
CA GLU A 8 14.96 -25.30 32.22
C GLU A 8 15.53 -24.04 31.54
N SER A 9 16.80 -23.71 31.81
CA SER A 9 17.55 -22.64 31.12
C SER A 9 17.57 -22.80 29.59
N LEU A 10 17.64 -24.03 29.06
CA LEU A 10 17.67 -24.31 27.62
C LEU A 10 16.34 -24.03 26.91
N GLY A 11 15.21 -24.10 27.63
CA GLY A 11 13.90 -23.76 27.06
C GLY A 11 13.79 -22.26 26.80
N TRP A 12 14.25 -21.44 27.76
CA TRP A 12 14.22 -19.99 27.65
C TRP A 12 15.24 -19.45 26.65
N THR A 13 16.44 -20.02 26.59
CA THR A 13 17.40 -19.63 25.53
C THR A 13 16.92 -20.02 24.14
N GLY A 14 16.22 -21.16 24.00
CA GLY A 14 15.56 -21.55 22.75
C GLY A 14 14.50 -20.54 22.30
N VAL A 15 13.61 -20.11 23.22
CA VAL A 15 12.58 -19.10 22.93
C VAL A 15 13.19 -17.73 22.58
N ILE A 16 14.26 -17.33 23.27
CA ILE A 16 14.96 -16.06 22.99
C ILE A 16 15.65 -16.14 21.63
N VAL A 17 16.30 -17.27 21.30
CA VAL A 17 16.97 -17.46 20.00
C VAL A 17 15.96 -17.51 18.87
N THR A 18 14.80 -18.17 19.02
CA THR A 18 13.76 -18.19 17.98
C THR A 18 13.13 -16.82 17.80
N MET A 19 12.91 -16.06 18.88
CA MET A 19 12.38 -14.70 18.82
C MET A 19 13.37 -13.73 18.13
N LEU A 20 14.66 -13.82 18.44
CA LEU A 20 15.72 -13.08 17.74
C LEU A 20 15.87 -13.50 16.26
N LEU A 21 15.64 -14.78 15.94
CA LEU A 21 15.64 -15.26 14.57
C LEU A 21 14.44 -14.71 13.79
N LEU A 22 13.26 -14.66 14.42
CA LEU A 22 12.05 -14.08 13.84
C LEU A 22 12.21 -12.59 13.59
N ASP A 23 12.80 -11.83 14.52
CA ASP A 23 13.09 -10.40 14.33
C ASP A 23 14.08 -10.18 13.18
N ARG A 24 15.13 -11.00 13.08
CA ARG A 24 16.07 -11.00 11.94
C ARG A 24 15.37 -11.31 10.62
N VAL A 25 14.51 -12.33 10.59
CA VAL A 25 13.74 -12.71 9.40
C VAL A 25 12.76 -11.61 9.02
N PHE A 26 12.09 -10.98 10.00
CA PHE A 26 11.18 -9.87 9.78
C PHE A 26 11.90 -8.64 9.21
N GLU A 27 13.08 -8.29 9.71
CA GLU A 27 13.94 -7.24 9.15
C GLU A 27 14.34 -7.55 7.70
N ILE A 28 14.75 -8.78 7.40
CA ILE A 28 15.13 -9.19 6.04
C ILE A 28 13.93 -9.11 5.09
N VAL A 29 12.76 -9.60 5.51
CA VAL A 29 11.51 -9.54 4.74
C VAL A 29 11.09 -8.08 4.51
N SER A 30 11.16 -7.22 5.53
CA SER A 30 10.86 -5.80 5.42
C SER A 30 11.79 -5.07 4.43
N ARG A 31 13.09 -5.36 4.48
CA ARG A 31 14.07 -4.84 3.51
C ARG A 31 13.84 -5.36 2.10
N ALA A 32 13.46 -6.63 1.96
CA ALA A 32 13.13 -7.23 0.66
C ALA A 32 11.87 -6.57 0.06
N MET A 33 10.81 -6.39 0.85
CA MET A 33 9.59 -5.69 0.43
C MET A 33 9.86 -4.22 0.07
N SER A 34 10.78 -3.57 0.80
CA SER A 34 11.22 -2.20 0.49
C SER A 34 11.98 -2.12 -0.85
N LYS A 35 12.75 -3.16 -1.21
CA LYS A 35 13.49 -3.23 -2.49
C LYS A 35 12.60 -3.65 -3.67
N VAL A 36 11.57 -4.47 -3.43
CA VAL A 36 10.54 -4.84 -4.42
C VAL A 36 9.65 -3.65 -4.77
N ARG A 37 9.41 -2.74 -3.81
CA ARG A 37 8.71 -1.47 -4.06
C ARG A 37 9.60 -0.40 -4.73
N GLY A 38 10.90 -0.62 -4.80
CA GLY A 38 11.90 0.35 -5.28
C GLY A 38 12.30 0.23 -6.75
N GLN A 39 11.67 -0.64 -7.54
CA GLN A 39 12.00 -0.82 -8.97
C GLN A 39 10.79 -0.70 -9.90
N ASN A 40 9.86 0.21 -9.60
CA ASN A 40 9.01 0.75 -10.65
C ASN A 40 9.56 2.10 -11.07
N LYS A 41 10.29 2.10 -12.20
CA LYS A 41 10.73 3.31 -12.90
C LYS A 41 9.47 4.00 -13.44
N GLY A 42 8.91 4.88 -12.60
CA GLY A 42 7.71 5.66 -12.85
C GLY A 42 7.15 6.08 -11.50
N GLY A 43 7.47 7.29 -11.05
CA GLY A 43 7.01 7.85 -9.77
C GLY A 43 5.52 8.18 -9.80
N THR A 44 4.67 7.19 -10.05
CA THR A 44 3.22 7.33 -9.94
C THR A 44 2.80 6.88 -8.55
N LYS A 45 2.06 7.75 -7.86
CA LYS A 45 1.35 7.48 -6.61
C LYS A 45 0.73 6.06 -6.62
N PRO A 46 0.61 5.37 -5.46
CA PRO A 46 -0.22 4.17 -5.41
C PRO A 46 -1.59 4.44 -6.04
N GLN A 47 -2.03 3.50 -6.88
CA GLN A 47 -3.27 3.62 -7.64
C GLN A 47 -4.45 3.93 -6.71
N GLN A 48 -5.30 4.90 -7.08
CA GLN A 48 -6.38 5.31 -6.19
C GLN A 48 -7.39 4.17 -6.02
N PRO A 49 -7.97 3.99 -4.81
CA PRO A 49 -8.93 2.92 -4.56
C PRO A 49 -10.14 2.94 -5.50
N VAL A 50 -10.59 4.14 -5.89
CA VAL A 50 -11.70 4.32 -6.85
C VAL A 50 -11.33 3.86 -8.26
N GLY A 51 -10.08 4.04 -8.69
CA GLY A 51 -9.60 3.55 -9.99
C GLY A 51 -9.50 2.03 -10.02
N PHE A 52 -8.97 1.43 -8.94
CA PHE A 52 -8.95 -0.03 -8.79
C PHE A 52 -10.37 -0.64 -8.75
N LEU A 53 -11.29 -0.01 -8.01
CA LEU A 53 -12.70 -0.42 -8.01
C LEU A 53 -13.31 -0.33 -9.40
N GLY A 54 -13.02 0.74 -10.15
CA GLY A 54 -13.47 0.88 -11.54
C GLY A 54 -13.00 -0.27 -12.44
N GLU A 55 -11.74 -0.69 -12.32
CA GLU A 55 -11.20 -1.84 -13.07
C GLU A 55 -11.90 -3.15 -12.73
N VAL A 56 -12.18 -3.40 -11.44
CA VAL A 56 -12.91 -4.60 -11.00
C VAL A 56 -14.34 -4.59 -11.53
N MET A 57 -15.03 -3.44 -11.49
CA MET A 57 -16.40 -3.32 -11.99
C MET A 57 -16.47 -3.48 -13.51
N LEU A 58 -15.50 -2.95 -14.25
CA LEU A 58 -15.38 -3.16 -15.70
C LEU A 58 -15.17 -4.63 -16.05
N LYS A 59 -14.26 -5.31 -15.35
CA LYS A 59 -13.99 -6.72 -15.57
C LYS A 59 -15.22 -7.58 -15.30
N ASN A 60 -15.80 -7.44 -14.10
CA ASN A 60 -16.94 -8.25 -13.68
C ASN A 60 -18.21 -7.91 -14.49
N GLY A 61 -18.41 -6.64 -14.85
CA GLY A 61 -19.52 -6.21 -15.70
C GLY A 61 -19.49 -6.84 -17.09
N ARG A 62 -18.30 -6.95 -17.69
CA ARG A 62 -18.11 -7.64 -18.98
C ARG A 62 -18.30 -9.15 -18.87
N GLU A 63 -17.84 -9.76 -17.77
CA GLU A 63 -18.02 -11.20 -17.52
C GLU A 63 -19.49 -11.61 -17.35
N LEU A 64 -20.34 -10.70 -16.86
CA LEU A 64 -21.79 -10.93 -16.73
C LEU A 64 -22.55 -10.89 -18.06
N GLY A 65 -21.92 -10.39 -19.14
CA GLY A 65 -22.52 -10.27 -20.46
C GLY A 65 -23.45 -9.07 -20.62
N GLU A 66 -23.61 -8.64 -21.88
CA GLU A 66 -24.42 -7.47 -22.25
C GLU A 66 -25.93 -7.69 -22.09
N ASP A 67 -26.36 -8.95 -21.99
CA ASP A 67 -27.75 -9.33 -21.72
C ASP A 67 -28.17 -9.04 -20.26
N SER A 68 -27.19 -8.84 -19.37
CA SER A 68 -27.42 -8.51 -17.97
C SER A 68 -27.46 -7.00 -17.77
N THR A 69 -28.63 -6.46 -17.44
CA THR A 69 -28.79 -5.02 -17.09
C THR A 69 -27.82 -4.60 -15.98
N PHE A 70 -27.52 -5.50 -15.05
CA PHE A 70 -26.55 -5.25 -13.98
C PHE A 70 -25.10 -5.24 -14.51
N GLY A 71 -24.77 -6.11 -15.47
CA GLY A 71 -23.48 -6.11 -16.15
C GLY A 71 -23.21 -4.77 -16.85
N THR A 72 -24.17 -4.30 -17.64
CA THR A 72 -24.10 -3.00 -18.33
C THR A 72 -23.95 -1.84 -17.35
N ALA A 73 -24.76 -1.81 -16.29
CA ALA A 73 -24.64 -0.77 -15.25
C ALA A 73 -23.28 -0.78 -14.55
N MET A 74 -22.70 -1.96 -14.29
CA MET A 74 -21.35 -2.06 -13.72
C MET A 74 -20.26 -1.57 -14.67
N VAL A 75 -20.42 -1.78 -15.98
CA VAL A 75 -19.48 -1.24 -16.98
C VAL A 75 -19.52 0.30 -16.96
N GLU A 76 -20.70 0.91 -17.07
CA GLU A 76 -20.87 2.37 -17.05
C GLU A 76 -20.33 2.99 -15.74
N MET A 77 -20.64 2.36 -14.61
CA MET A 77 -20.15 2.81 -13.31
C MET A 77 -18.63 2.64 -13.19
N GLY A 78 -18.07 1.56 -13.73
CA GLY A 78 -16.64 1.31 -13.76
C GLY A 78 -15.86 2.35 -14.57
N GLU A 79 -16.39 2.78 -15.72
CA GLU A 79 -15.82 3.87 -16.53
C GLU A 79 -15.84 5.21 -15.77
N SER A 80 -16.98 5.51 -15.15
CA SER A 80 -17.15 6.73 -14.33
C SER A 80 -16.16 6.77 -13.16
N LEU A 81 -15.94 5.65 -12.49
CA LEU A 81 -14.98 5.53 -11.38
C LEU A 81 -13.53 5.66 -11.84
N ARG A 82 -13.19 5.21 -13.06
CA ARG A 82 -11.87 5.39 -13.64
C ARG A 82 -11.58 6.88 -13.90
N GLN A 83 -12.54 7.57 -14.50
CA GLN A 83 -12.45 9.03 -14.71
C GLN A 83 -12.36 9.78 -13.39
N LEU A 84 -13.14 9.38 -12.38
CA LEU A 84 -13.08 9.96 -11.04
C LEU A 84 -11.69 9.80 -10.40
N SER A 85 -11.02 8.66 -10.61
CA SER A 85 -9.64 8.45 -10.15
C SER A 85 -8.69 9.47 -10.76
N GLU A 86 -8.79 9.72 -12.07
CA GLU A 86 -7.93 10.67 -12.78
C GLU A 86 -8.16 12.10 -12.28
N VAL A 87 -9.42 12.51 -12.10
CA VAL A 87 -9.78 13.82 -11.54
C VAL A 87 -9.27 13.97 -10.11
N LYS A 88 -9.37 12.92 -9.30
CA LYS A 88 -8.87 12.94 -7.92
C LYS A 88 -7.35 13.11 -7.88
N ASP A 89 -6.61 12.42 -8.75
CA ASP A 89 -5.16 12.56 -8.81
C ASP A 89 -4.75 13.98 -9.24
N ALA A 90 -5.48 14.57 -10.20
CA ALA A 90 -5.29 15.96 -10.59
C ALA A 90 -5.58 16.95 -9.44
N PHE A 91 -6.65 16.72 -8.68
CA PHE A 91 -6.98 17.51 -7.50
C PHE A 91 -5.89 17.40 -6.42
N ASP A 92 -5.43 16.19 -6.12
CA ASP A 92 -4.39 15.98 -5.12
C ASP A 92 -3.06 16.65 -5.53
N LEU A 93 -2.72 16.65 -6.83
CA LEU A 93 -1.55 17.35 -7.35
C LEU A 93 -1.71 18.87 -7.20
N ASN A 94 -2.87 19.40 -7.57
CA ASN A 94 -3.20 20.83 -7.45
C ASN A 94 -3.10 21.30 -6.00
N VAL A 95 -3.64 20.53 -5.05
CA VAL A 95 -3.54 20.85 -3.61
C VAL A 95 -2.10 20.82 -3.14
N ARG A 96 -1.31 19.82 -3.56
CA ARG A 96 0.10 19.74 -3.18
C ARG A 96 0.88 20.96 -3.68
N GLN A 97 0.82 21.23 -4.98
CA GLN A 97 1.63 22.26 -5.62
C GLN A 97 1.24 23.67 -5.18
N ASN A 98 -0.06 23.94 -5.01
CA ASN A 98 -0.53 25.29 -4.74
C ASN A 98 -0.68 25.62 -3.26
N PHE A 99 -0.73 24.61 -2.39
CA PHE A 99 -0.91 24.83 -0.94
C PHE A 99 0.17 24.17 -0.11
N LEU A 100 0.39 22.85 -0.26
CA LEU A 100 1.30 22.14 0.65
C LEU A 100 2.77 22.50 0.43
N ASP A 101 3.24 22.53 -0.81
CA ASP A 101 4.64 22.81 -1.13
C ASP A 101 5.03 24.27 -0.77
N PRO A 102 4.20 25.29 -1.06
CA PRO A 102 4.48 26.66 -0.61
C PRO A 102 4.51 26.79 0.92
N LEU A 103 3.58 26.14 1.64
CA LEU A 103 3.56 26.17 3.10
C LEU A 103 4.78 25.47 3.72
N ASP A 104 5.21 24.35 3.15
CA ASP A 104 6.41 23.65 3.62
C ASP A 104 7.69 24.45 3.35
N HIS A 105 7.76 25.13 2.20
CA HIS A 105 8.86 26.05 1.89
C HIS A 105 8.91 27.21 2.88
N LEU A 106 7.78 27.88 3.13
CA LEU A 106 7.67 28.96 4.12
C LEU A 106 8.16 28.51 5.50
N LYS A 107 7.70 27.34 5.97
CA LYS A 107 8.10 26.76 7.26
C LYS A 107 9.60 26.50 7.33
N ASN A 108 10.19 25.95 6.29
CA ASN A 108 11.57 25.46 6.32
C ASN A 108 12.62 26.55 6.01
N LYS A 109 12.23 27.62 5.31
CA LYS A 109 13.16 28.68 4.86
C LYS A 109 12.98 30.00 5.58
N ASP A 110 11.76 30.44 5.82
CA ASP A 110 11.50 31.81 6.30
C ASP A 110 11.22 31.87 7.82
N LEU A 111 10.85 30.75 8.43
CA LEU A 111 10.48 30.67 9.86
C LEU A 111 11.53 29.98 10.74
N LYS A 112 12.78 29.84 10.27
CA LYS A 112 13.91 29.30 11.05
C LYS A 112 14.70 30.37 11.77
#